data_AF-A0A813ZZD2-F1
#
_entry.id   AF-A0A813ZZD2-F1
#
_cell.length_a   1.000
_cell.length_b   1.000
_cell.length_c   1.000
_cell.angle_alpha   90.00
_cell.angle_beta   90.00
_cell.angle_gamma   90.00
#
_symmetry.space_group_name_H-M   'P 1'
#
loop_
_entity.id
_entity.type
_entity.pdbx_description
1 polymer ?
#
loop_
_entity_poly.entity_id
_entity_poly.type
_entity_poly.pdbx_seq_one_letter_code
_entity_poly.pdbx_strand_id
1 'polypeptide(L)'
;MIHLEEQHCCCLLCRLREPIGNRVEHDSPREWLYNKTRTMLGCCIPKDPSKHTNKLINEALERDRKALNAESKLLLLGAGESGKSTVVKQMKIIFTENGYSTEECLDFKPVIFSNTIQSMLAILQAMPRLNISFADSTREKDAVLILNYTELETTNHDVLPENISKAMQILWADDGVQKCFLRAREYYLNDSAAYYLNSLDRLTQVDYIPTQQDVLRTRVKTTGVVETAFTLKNHRFRIVDVGGQRSERKKWIRCFEDVTAVIFVSALNEYDLVLAEDNSVNRMHESIQLFKSICNNRFFQHAGMILFLNKKDLFAEKLRFSPIGTYFSDYNGPNTYECSLHYIQEQFEKMDLREKNHSHQRDLYVHITCATDTETMQFVFAAISDMIIQSNFMHAGIF
;
A
#
# COMPACT_ATOMS: atom_id res chain seq x y z
N MET A 1 4.34 22.60 27.95
CA MET A 1 3.06 23.18 28.44
C MET A 1 2.78 24.38 27.54
N ILE A 2 1.60 24.44 26.92
CA ILE A 2 1.19 25.58 26.08
C ILE A 2 -0.20 25.99 26.59
N HIS A 3 -0.37 27.28 26.88
CA HIS A 3 -1.66 27.83 27.29
C HIS A 3 -2.52 28.13 26.06
N LEU A 4 -3.83 27.99 26.23
CA LEU A 4 -4.82 28.49 25.27
C LEU A 4 -5.01 30.00 25.48
N GLU A 5 -4.98 30.76 24.38
CA GLU A 5 -5.57 32.09 24.29
C GLU A 5 -6.93 31.98 23.58
N GLU A 6 -7.98 32.55 24.15
CA GLU A 6 -9.26 32.76 23.45
C GLU A 6 -9.35 34.22 22.98
N GLN A 7 -9.64 34.45 21.70
CA GLN A 7 -9.78 35.80 21.14
C GLN A 7 -11.24 36.20 20.87
N HIS A 8 -11.50 37.50 20.96
CA HIS A 8 -12.83 38.11 20.86
C HIS A 8 -13.38 38.21 19.43
N CYS A 9 -14.71 38.13 19.29
CA CYS A 9 -15.55 39.20 18.69
C CYS A 9 -17.07 38.92 18.83
N CYS A 10 -17.99 39.83 18.53
CA CYS A 10 -18.22 41.23 18.99
C CYS A 10 -19.52 41.77 18.31
N CYS A 11 -20.47 42.33 19.06
CA CYS A 11 -21.58 43.20 18.59
C CYS A 11 -22.30 43.74 19.85
N LEU A 12 -22.53 45.05 20.13
CA LEU A 12 -23.07 46.17 19.33
C LEU A 12 -24.45 45.84 18.71
N LEU A 13 -25.55 46.60 18.89
CA LEU A 13 -25.88 47.82 19.67
C LEU A 13 -27.42 47.73 20.00
N CYS A 14 -28.15 48.67 20.64
CA CYS A 14 -27.96 50.11 20.87
C CYS A 14 -28.64 50.63 22.18
N ARG A 15 -28.85 51.95 22.23
CA ARG A 15 -29.40 52.79 23.31
C ARG A 15 -30.94 52.79 23.40
N LEU A 16 -31.47 52.94 24.62
CA LEU A 16 -32.51 53.94 24.91
C LEU A 16 -32.26 54.56 26.30
N ARG A 17 -32.44 55.89 26.41
CA ARG A 17 -32.52 56.66 27.66
C ARG A 17 -33.96 57.17 27.76
N GLU A 18 -34.54 57.17 28.95
CA GLU A 18 -35.48 58.21 29.43
C GLU A 18 -35.66 58.08 30.97
N PRO A 19 -36.24 59.09 31.67
CA PRO A 19 -35.94 59.33 33.09
C PRO A 19 -36.84 58.63 34.11
N ILE A 20 -36.39 58.65 35.36
CA ILE A 20 -37.14 58.21 36.54
C ILE A 20 -38.26 59.23 36.84
N GLY A 21 -39.52 58.78 36.76
CA GLY A 21 -40.71 59.52 37.21
C GLY A 21 -41.24 58.97 38.54
N ASN A 22 -41.79 59.85 39.39
CA ASN A 22 -42.18 59.50 40.76
C ASN A 22 -43.49 58.70 40.88
N ARG A 23 -43.45 57.62 41.69
CA ARG A 23 -44.49 56.96 42.54
C ARG A 23 -44.19 55.43 42.55
N VAL A 24 -44.05 54.71 43.67
CA VAL A 24 -44.92 54.54 44.85
C VAL A 24 -46.25 53.86 44.45
N GLU A 25 -46.59 52.64 44.86
CA GLU A 25 -45.89 51.52 45.53
C GLU A 25 -46.80 50.26 45.42
N HIS A 26 -46.43 49.00 45.70
CA HIS A 26 -45.19 48.40 46.24
C HIS A 26 -44.81 47.14 45.46
N ASP A 27 -43.58 46.63 45.64
CA ASP A 27 -43.22 45.20 45.48
C ASP A 27 -41.85 44.92 46.12
N SER A 28 -41.53 43.67 46.52
CA SER A 28 -40.27 43.41 47.24
C SER A 28 -39.04 43.37 46.31
N PRO A 29 -37.85 43.82 46.78
CA PRO A 29 -36.61 43.71 46.00
C PRO A 29 -36.22 42.27 45.63
N ARG A 30 -36.76 41.26 46.32
CA ARG A 30 -36.52 39.84 46.03
C ARG A 30 -37.36 39.35 44.85
N GLU A 31 -38.62 39.76 44.75
CA GLU A 31 -39.51 39.37 43.64
C GLU A 31 -39.08 40.00 42.32
N TRP A 32 -38.58 41.24 42.32
CA TRP A 32 -38.01 41.87 41.12
C TRP A 32 -36.79 41.11 40.59
N LEU A 33 -35.84 40.72 41.47
CA LEU A 33 -34.71 39.89 41.04
C LEU A 33 -35.16 38.49 40.57
N TYR A 34 -36.12 37.86 41.26
CA TYR A 34 -36.60 36.52 40.92
C TYR A 34 -37.32 36.48 39.56
N ASN A 35 -38.18 37.46 39.29
CA ASN A 35 -38.85 37.59 37.99
C ASN A 35 -37.87 38.00 36.88
N LYS A 36 -36.88 38.86 37.16
CA LYS A 36 -35.90 39.29 36.16
C LYS A 36 -34.90 38.17 35.78
N THR A 37 -34.48 37.32 36.72
CA THR A 37 -33.69 36.12 36.40
C THR A 37 -34.54 35.09 35.65
N ARG A 38 -35.79 34.85 36.06
CA ARG A 38 -36.70 33.92 35.38
C ARG A 38 -36.97 34.31 33.92
N THR A 39 -37.10 35.61 33.63
CA THR A 39 -37.25 36.11 32.25
C THR A 39 -35.96 36.02 31.42
N MET A 40 -34.77 36.22 32.01
CA MET A 40 -33.51 36.06 31.26
C MET A 40 -33.09 34.60 31.04
N LEU A 41 -33.34 33.69 31.98
CA LEU A 41 -33.10 32.24 31.74
C LEU A 41 -34.14 31.61 30.80
N GLY A 42 -35.35 32.19 30.69
CA GLY A 42 -36.43 31.67 29.85
C GLY A 42 -36.19 31.74 28.33
N CYS A 43 -35.19 32.50 27.86
CA CYS A 43 -34.95 32.73 26.43
C CYS A 43 -33.89 31.82 25.78
N CYS A 44 -33.09 31.08 26.58
CA CYS A 44 -31.88 30.40 26.06
C CYS A 44 -31.93 28.86 26.13
N ILE A 45 -33.05 28.25 26.53
CA ILE A 45 -33.26 26.80 26.44
C ILE A 45 -33.95 26.50 25.10
N PRO A 46 -33.33 25.74 24.17
CA PRO A 46 -34.01 25.32 22.95
C PRO A 46 -35.28 24.53 23.29
N LYS A 47 -36.41 24.89 22.68
CA LYS A 47 -37.73 24.27 22.97
C LYS A 47 -37.79 22.75 22.74
N ASP A 48 -36.78 22.20 22.05
CA ASP A 48 -36.51 20.78 21.99
C ASP A 48 -35.00 20.59 21.75
N PRO A 49 -34.20 20.26 22.79
CA PRO A 49 -32.77 20.02 22.64
C PRO A 49 -32.46 18.89 21.65
N SER A 50 -33.32 17.86 21.61
CA SER A 50 -33.14 16.72 20.69
C SER A 50 -33.26 17.15 19.23
N LYS A 51 -34.15 18.10 18.90
CA LYS A 51 -34.24 18.65 17.52
C LYS A 51 -33.01 19.45 17.12
N HIS A 52 -32.38 20.19 18.05
CA HIS A 52 -31.15 20.90 17.72
C HIS A 52 -29.98 19.93 17.51
N THR A 53 -29.80 18.97 18.42
CA THR A 53 -28.79 17.91 18.28
C THR A 53 -29.01 17.06 17.02
N ASN A 54 -30.24 16.65 16.72
CA ASN A 54 -30.58 15.90 15.50
C ASN A 54 -30.34 16.73 14.22
N LYS A 55 -30.57 18.05 14.25
CA LYS A 55 -30.24 18.93 13.11
C LYS A 55 -28.72 19.00 12.91
N LEU A 56 -27.93 19.17 13.98
CA LEU A 56 -26.47 19.18 13.91
C LEU A 56 -25.90 17.83 13.47
N ILE A 57 -26.48 16.71 13.93
CA ILE A 57 -26.13 15.35 13.48
C ILE A 57 -26.45 15.19 11.99
N ASN A 58 -27.64 15.57 11.53
CA ASN A 58 -27.99 15.48 10.10
C ASN A 58 -27.10 16.41 9.23
N GLU A 59 -26.74 17.58 9.73
CA GLU A 59 -25.80 18.51 9.07
C GLU A 59 -24.35 18.01 9.09
N ALA A 60 -23.96 17.16 10.04
CA ALA A 60 -22.70 16.42 10.01
C ALA A 60 -22.77 15.27 8.99
N LEU A 61 -23.79 14.41 9.10
CA LEU A 61 -24.01 13.28 8.19
C LEU A 61 -24.09 13.71 6.72
N GLU A 62 -24.74 14.83 6.39
CA GLU A 62 -24.77 15.35 5.01
C GLU A 62 -23.43 15.96 4.55
N ARG A 63 -22.58 16.43 5.47
CA ARG A 63 -21.19 16.83 5.14
C ARG A 63 -20.31 15.60 4.93
N ASP A 64 -20.40 14.61 5.81
CA ASP A 64 -19.63 13.37 5.73
C ASP A 64 -20.03 12.56 4.50
N ARG A 65 -21.33 12.47 4.19
CA ARG A 65 -21.87 11.89 2.94
C ARG A 65 -21.37 12.60 1.70
N LYS A 66 -21.26 13.94 1.70
CA LYS A 66 -20.66 14.69 0.58
C LYS A 66 -19.15 14.49 0.48
N ALA A 67 -18.44 14.36 1.60
CA ALA A 67 -17.01 14.06 1.62
C ALA A 67 -16.70 12.63 1.15
N LEU A 68 -17.53 11.64 1.53
CA LEU A 68 -17.46 10.26 1.06
C LEU A 68 -17.79 10.14 -0.43
N ASN A 69 -18.83 10.84 -0.90
CA ASN A 69 -19.15 10.93 -2.34
C ASN A 69 -18.06 11.65 -3.17
N ALA A 70 -17.10 12.32 -2.52
CA ALA A 70 -15.93 12.94 -3.11
C ALA A 70 -14.62 12.17 -2.84
N GLU A 71 -14.69 10.99 -2.21
CA GLU A 71 -13.56 10.10 -1.97
C GLU A 71 -13.58 8.95 -2.97
N SER A 72 -12.52 8.79 -3.78
CA SER A 72 -12.40 7.63 -4.69
C SER A 72 -11.66 6.47 -4.01
N LYS A 73 -12.34 5.33 -3.92
CA LYS A 73 -11.83 4.11 -3.29
C LYS A 73 -11.10 3.24 -4.31
N LEU A 74 -9.82 2.98 -4.06
CA LEU A 74 -8.92 2.19 -4.90
C LEU A 74 -8.56 0.89 -4.17
N LEU A 75 -8.97 -0.25 -4.73
CA LEU A 75 -8.74 -1.56 -4.14
C LEU A 75 -7.57 -2.27 -4.85
N LEU A 76 -6.51 -2.58 -4.11
CA LEU A 76 -5.34 -3.27 -4.65
C LEU A 76 -5.50 -4.79 -4.51
N LEU A 77 -5.56 -5.50 -5.63
CA LEU A 77 -5.73 -6.96 -5.69
C LEU A 77 -4.58 -7.64 -6.42
N GLY A 78 -4.50 -8.97 -6.33
CA GLY A 78 -3.44 -9.79 -6.92
C GLY A 78 -2.78 -10.75 -5.93
N ALA A 79 -1.91 -11.62 -6.43
CA ALA A 79 -1.29 -12.71 -5.68
C ALA A 79 -0.41 -12.24 -4.49
N GLY A 80 0.14 -13.20 -3.72
CA GLY A 80 1.25 -12.90 -2.80
C GLY A 80 2.42 -12.29 -3.57
N GLU A 81 3.23 -11.45 -2.92
CA GLU A 81 4.51 -10.94 -3.44
C GLU A 81 4.46 -10.05 -4.70
N SER A 82 3.29 -9.87 -5.33
CA SER A 82 3.16 -9.16 -6.61
C SER A 82 3.54 -7.67 -6.57
N GLY A 83 3.67 -7.08 -5.37
CA GLY A 83 4.16 -5.73 -5.15
C GLY A 83 3.09 -4.70 -4.72
N LYS A 84 1.85 -5.12 -4.42
CA LYS A 84 0.77 -4.23 -3.93
C LYS A 84 1.23 -3.26 -2.84
N SER A 85 1.82 -3.77 -1.76
CA SER A 85 2.24 -2.91 -0.64
C SER A 85 3.39 -1.97 -1.03
N THR A 86 4.22 -2.32 -2.03
CA THR A 86 5.21 -1.42 -2.63
C THR A 86 4.55 -0.32 -3.47
N VAL A 87 3.44 -0.62 -4.17
CA VAL A 87 2.60 0.38 -4.85
C VAL A 87 2.01 1.37 -3.84
N VAL A 88 1.55 0.91 -2.67
CA VAL A 88 1.09 1.82 -1.58
C VAL A 88 2.23 2.68 -1.03
N LYS A 89 3.42 2.11 -0.81
CA LYS A 89 4.60 2.86 -0.39
C LYS A 89 4.97 3.95 -1.41
N GLN A 90 4.93 3.65 -2.71
CA GLN A 90 5.13 4.66 -3.76
C GLN A 90 4.04 5.74 -3.74
N MET A 91 2.76 5.37 -3.55
CA MET A 91 1.68 6.36 -3.42
C MET A 91 1.94 7.31 -2.23
N LYS A 92 2.44 6.81 -1.10
CA LYS A 92 2.89 7.69 0.00
C LYS A 92 4.04 8.60 -0.42
N ILE A 93 5.10 8.06 -1.03
CA ILE A 93 6.27 8.84 -1.47
C ILE A 93 5.91 9.95 -2.46
N ILE A 94 4.96 9.68 -3.36
CA ILE A 94 4.59 10.57 -4.47
C ILE A 94 3.51 11.59 -4.07
N PHE A 95 2.63 11.25 -3.13
CA PHE A 95 1.48 12.10 -2.75
C PHE A 95 1.52 12.67 -1.32
N THR A 96 2.55 12.35 -0.54
CA THR A 96 2.82 12.99 0.77
C THR A 96 4.02 13.90 0.64
N GLU A 97 3.94 15.11 1.20
CA GLU A 97 5.05 16.06 1.18
C GLU A 97 6.29 15.45 1.87
N ASN A 98 7.42 15.39 1.15
CA ASN A 98 8.66 14.68 1.53
C ASN A 98 8.58 13.14 1.67
N GLY A 99 7.42 12.51 1.42
CA GLY A 99 7.28 11.05 1.37
C GLY A 99 7.32 10.36 2.74
N TYR A 100 8.43 9.69 3.06
CA TYR A 100 8.70 9.13 4.41
C TYR A 100 9.67 10.02 5.18
N SER A 101 9.36 10.33 6.44
CA SER A 101 10.27 11.08 7.31
C SER A 101 11.48 10.24 7.73
N THR A 102 12.54 10.88 8.24
CA THR A 102 13.71 10.19 8.81
C THR A 102 13.32 9.24 9.95
N GLU A 103 12.38 9.67 10.80
CA GLU A 103 11.87 8.88 11.93
C GLU A 103 11.12 7.64 11.43
N GLU A 104 10.20 7.81 10.48
CA GLU A 104 9.49 6.68 9.86
C GLU A 104 10.42 5.75 9.08
N CYS A 105 11.51 6.25 8.51
CA CYS A 105 12.52 5.40 7.87
C CYS A 105 13.29 4.55 8.89
N LEU A 106 13.54 5.07 10.10
CA LEU A 106 14.17 4.31 11.19
C LEU A 106 13.28 3.18 11.71
N ASP A 107 11.95 3.34 11.72
CA ASP A 107 11.00 2.26 12.06
C ASP A 107 11.13 1.02 11.15
N PHE A 108 11.61 1.19 9.91
CA PHE A 108 11.89 0.06 9.00
C PHE A 108 13.26 -0.60 9.24
N LYS A 109 14.15 -0.03 10.05
CA LYS A 109 15.53 -0.55 10.24
C LYS A 109 15.57 -2.01 10.75
N PRO A 110 14.76 -2.43 11.75
CA PRO A 110 14.70 -3.84 12.15
C PRO A 110 14.13 -4.75 11.05
N VAL A 111 13.18 -4.25 10.25
CA VAL A 111 12.61 -5.00 9.11
C VAL A 111 13.65 -5.21 8.02
N ILE A 112 14.48 -4.21 7.72
CA ILE A 112 15.59 -4.27 6.74
C ILE A 112 16.61 -5.32 7.19
N PHE A 113 17.04 -5.28 8.46
CA PHE A 113 17.99 -6.27 8.99
C PHE A 113 17.40 -7.69 8.97
N SER A 114 16.17 -7.88 9.46
CA SER A 114 15.50 -9.17 9.41
C SER A 114 15.38 -9.69 7.97
N ASN A 115 14.97 -8.85 7.01
CA ASN A 115 14.92 -9.19 5.58
C ASN A 115 16.29 -9.58 5.00
N THR A 116 17.37 -8.94 5.44
CA THR A 116 18.73 -9.19 4.94
C THR A 116 19.27 -10.52 5.47
N ILE A 117 19.13 -10.77 6.78
CA ILE A 117 19.54 -12.03 7.42
C ILE A 117 18.73 -13.20 6.86
N GLN A 118 17.40 -13.05 6.74
CA GLN A 118 16.52 -14.08 6.17
C GLN A 118 16.83 -14.39 4.71
N SER A 119 17.33 -13.41 3.94
CA SER A 119 17.80 -13.63 2.57
C SER A 119 19.07 -14.49 2.55
N MET A 120 20.04 -14.23 3.42
CA MET A 120 21.24 -15.08 3.56
C MET A 120 20.88 -16.49 4.06
N LEU A 121 20.05 -16.59 5.11
CA LEU A 121 19.56 -17.86 5.64
C LEU A 121 18.92 -18.75 4.56
N ALA A 122 18.05 -18.19 3.71
CA ALA A 122 17.41 -18.93 2.63
C ALA A 122 18.42 -19.51 1.61
N ILE A 123 19.46 -18.76 1.26
CA ILE A 123 20.52 -19.20 0.34
C ILE A 123 21.36 -20.31 0.99
N LEU A 124 21.80 -20.12 2.24
CA LEU A 124 22.58 -21.13 2.99
C LEU A 124 21.79 -22.43 3.20
N GLN A 125 20.49 -22.35 3.49
CA GLN A 125 19.62 -23.52 3.62
C GLN A 125 19.34 -24.23 2.29
N ALA A 126 19.47 -23.53 1.15
CA ALA A 126 19.33 -24.10 -0.18
C ALA A 126 20.62 -24.79 -0.68
N MET A 127 21.80 -24.28 -0.33
CA MET A 127 23.10 -24.82 -0.80
C MET A 127 23.22 -26.35 -0.68
N PRO A 128 22.96 -27.01 0.48
CA PRO A 128 23.01 -28.47 0.57
C PRO A 128 21.96 -29.18 -0.30
N ARG A 129 20.76 -28.60 -0.43
CA ARG A 129 19.65 -29.19 -1.23
C ARG A 129 19.95 -29.17 -2.73
N LEU A 130 20.68 -28.14 -3.17
CA LEU A 130 21.09 -27.94 -4.56
C LEU A 130 22.43 -28.61 -4.89
N ASN A 131 23.06 -29.30 -3.92
CA ASN A 131 24.40 -29.88 -3.98
C ASN A 131 25.50 -28.86 -4.34
N ILE A 132 25.48 -27.69 -3.69
CA ILE A 132 26.46 -26.61 -3.88
C ILE A 132 27.30 -26.46 -2.61
N SER A 133 28.60 -26.71 -2.72
CA SER A 133 29.59 -26.41 -1.67
C SER A 133 30.03 -24.94 -1.73
N PHE A 134 30.60 -24.44 -0.63
CA PHE A 134 31.38 -23.20 -0.61
C PHE A 134 32.62 -23.32 -1.52
N ALA A 135 33.15 -22.19 -1.97
CA ALA A 135 34.43 -22.14 -2.69
C ALA A 135 35.63 -22.16 -1.73
N ASP A 136 35.49 -21.52 -0.56
CA ASP A 136 36.43 -21.64 0.57
C ASP A 136 35.80 -22.50 1.67
N SER A 137 36.31 -23.73 1.87
CA SER A 137 35.81 -24.69 2.88
C SER A 137 36.23 -24.35 4.32
N THR A 138 36.44 -23.07 4.62
CA THR A 138 36.42 -22.52 5.98
C THR A 138 35.15 -21.71 6.27
N ARG A 139 34.39 -21.34 5.22
CA ARG A 139 33.13 -20.58 5.31
C ARG A 139 32.00 -21.32 6.01
N GLU A 140 32.09 -22.63 6.18
CA GLU A 140 31.15 -23.44 6.97
C GLU A 140 31.01 -22.91 8.41
N LYS A 141 32.07 -22.30 8.97
CA LYS A 141 32.02 -21.67 10.31
C LYS A 141 31.15 -20.41 10.31
N ASP A 142 31.32 -19.57 9.30
CA ASP A 142 30.54 -18.35 9.09
C ASP A 142 29.08 -18.71 8.80
N ALA A 143 28.84 -19.73 7.97
CA ALA A 143 27.52 -20.25 7.65
C ALA A 143 26.80 -20.83 8.88
N VAL A 144 27.50 -21.60 9.74
CA VAL A 144 26.94 -22.11 11.00
C VAL A 144 26.59 -20.99 11.97
N LEU A 145 27.37 -19.89 12.01
CA LEU A 145 27.03 -18.71 12.81
C LEU A 145 25.70 -18.08 12.35
N ILE A 146 25.50 -17.92 11.03
CA ILE A 146 24.24 -17.38 10.49
C ILE A 146 23.08 -18.38 10.65
N LEU A 147 23.28 -19.67 10.37
CA LEU A 147 22.23 -20.70 10.45
C LEU A 147 21.69 -20.94 11.86
N ASN A 148 22.48 -20.66 12.90
CA ASN A 148 22.04 -20.74 14.29
C ASN A 148 21.36 -19.46 14.80
N TYR A 149 21.37 -18.37 14.03
CA TYR A 149 20.81 -17.08 14.44
C TYR A 149 19.27 -17.10 14.31
N THR A 150 18.57 -16.94 15.43
CA THR A 150 17.14 -17.23 15.53
C THR A 150 16.27 -16.05 15.09
N GLU A 151 15.02 -16.32 14.68
CA GLU A 151 14.07 -15.26 14.28
C GLU A 151 13.81 -14.24 15.40
N LEU A 152 13.93 -14.65 16.67
CA LEU A 152 13.81 -13.77 17.83
C LEU A 152 14.99 -12.80 17.98
N GLU A 153 16.15 -13.15 17.44
CA GLU A 153 17.32 -12.27 17.40
C GLU A 153 17.24 -11.33 16.17
N THR A 154 16.67 -11.77 15.04
CA THR A 154 16.55 -10.93 13.83
C THR A 154 15.63 -9.72 13.97
N THR A 155 14.75 -9.66 14.99
CA THR A 155 13.75 -8.59 15.15
C THR A 155 14.06 -7.55 16.22
N ASN A 156 15.07 -7.75 17.07
CA ASN A 156 15.28 -7.00 18.31
C ASN A 156 16.52 -6.07 18.31
N HIS A 157 16.94 -5.59 17.13
CA HIS A 157 18.20 -4.86 16.99
C HIS A 157 18.09 -3.61 16.08
N ASP A 158 18.50 -2.47 16.62
CA ASP A 158 18.70 -1.20 15.89
C ASP A 158 20.04 -1.15 15.12
N VAL A 159 20.92 -2.15 15.33
CA VAL A 159 22.24 -2.29 14.70
C VAL A 159 22.51 -3.78 14.43
N LEU A 160 22.92 -4.13 13.21
CA LEU A 160 23.28 -5.52 12.88
C LEU A 160 24.56 -5.93 13.64
N PRO A 161 24.57 -7.05 14.41
CA PRO A 161 25.75 -7.41 15.21
C PRO A 161 27.01 -7.58 14.35
N GLU A 162 28.17 -7.14 14.86
CA GLU A 162 29.41 -7.03 14.06
C GLU A 162 29.89 -8.40 13.51
N ASN A 163 29.72 -9.46 14.30
CA ASN A 163 30.04 -10.83 13.90
C ASN A 163 29.10 -11.35 12.79
N ILE A 164 27.80 -11.06 12.89
CA ILE A 164 26.78 -11.41 11.89
C ILE A 164 27.03 -10.63 10.59
N SER A 165 27.29 -9.33 10.72
CA SER A 165 27.66 -8.41 9.63
C SER A 165 28.85 -8.93 8.83
N LYS A 166 29.97 -9.23 9.50
CA LYS A 166 31.20 -9.72 8.88
C LYS A 166 31.02 -11.09 8.24
N ALA A 167 30.35 -12.02 8.93
CA ALA A 167 30.04 -13.34 8.36
C ALA A 167 29.17 -13.21 7.09
N MET A 168 28.17 -12.33 7.08
CA MET A 168 27.33 -12.09 5.89
C MET A 168 28.09 -11.46 4.73
N GLN A 169 28.99 -10.50 4.97
CA GLN A 169 29.88 -9.93 3.93
C GLN A 169 30.80 -11.02 3.34
N ILE A 170 31.43 -11.80 4.21
CA ILE A 170 32.37 -12.87 3.86
C ILE A 170 31.68 -14.00 3.07
N LEU A 171 30.47 -14.38 3.47
CA LEU A 171 29.66 -15.39 2.77
C LEU A 171 29.13 -14.87 1.44
N TRP A 172 28.70 -13.61 1.35
CA TRP A 172 28.19 -13.05 0.09
C TRP A 172 29.28 -12.94 -1.00
N ALA A 173 30.54 -12.85 -0.60
CA ALA A 173 31.70 -12.91 -1.49
C ALA A 173 32.10 -14.35 -1.91
N ASP A 174 31.48 -15.41 -1.37
CA ASP A 174 31.81 -16.79 -1.73
C ASP A 174 31.13 -17.22 -3.05
N ASP A 175 31.95 -17.77 -3.93
CA ASP A 175 31.57 -18.20 -5.27
C ASP A 175 30.48 -19.31 -5.27
N GLY A 176 30.41 -20.12 -4.22
CA GLY A 176 29.37 -21.13 -3.98
C GLY A 176 28.05 -20.51 -3.54
N VAL A 177 28.08 -19.52 -2.65
CA VAL A 177 26.91 -18.72 -2.25
C VAL A 177 26.33 -17.98 -3.46
N GLN A 178 27.17 -17.38 -4.30
CA GLN A 178 26.75 -16.74 -5.56
C GLN A 178 26.13 -17.74 -6.56
N LYS A 179 26.72 -18.94 -6.73
CA LYS A 179 26.13 -20.01 -7.56
C LYS A 179 24.77 -20.49 -7.03
N CYS A 180 24.57 -20.47 -5.71
CA CYS A 180 23.27 -20.77 -5.11
C CYS A 180 22.26 -19.64 -5.31
N PHE A 181 22.68 -18.38 -5.19
CA PHE A 181 21.83 -17.21 -5.48
C PHE A 181 21.34 -17.20 -6.94
N LEU A 182 22.21 -17.49 -7.91
CA LEU A 182 21.82 -17.61 -9.33
C LEU A 182 20.79 -18.74 -9.60
N ARG A 183 20.61 -19.68 -8.65
CA ARG A 183 19.59 -20.75 -8.70
C ARG A 183 18.36 -20.47 -7.81
N ALA A 184 18.15 -19.21 -7.39
CA ALA A 184 17.05 -18.78 -6.51
C ALA A 184 15.62 -19.11 -6.98
N ARG A 185 15.40 -19.52 -8.24
CA ARG A 185 14.10 -20.05 -8.70
C ARG A 185 13.77 -21.46 -8.16
N GLU A 186 14.77 -22.19 -7.68
CA GLU A 186 14.64 -23.57 -7.17
C GLU A 186 14.28 -23.64 -5.67
N TYR A 187 14.19 -22.47 -5.01
CA TYR A 187 13.75 -22.32 -3.63
C TYR A 187 12.98 -20.99 -3.48
N TYR A 188 12.62 -20.63 -2.24
CA TYR A 188 11.92 -19.38 -1.96
C TYR A 188 12.92 -18.35 -1.42
N LEU A 189 13.15 -17.29 -2.21
CA LEU A 189 14.00 -16.17 -1.86
C LEU A 189 13.27 -14.85 -2.12
N ASN A 190 13.60 -13.80 -1.38
CA ASN A 190 13.02 -12.47 -1.55
C ASN A 190 13.63 -11.73 -2.76
N ASP A 191 12.83 -11.09 -3.61
CA ASP A 191 13.32 -10.30 -4.76
C ASP A 191 14.35 -9.23 -4.33
N SER A 192 14.18 -8.63 -3.14
CA SER A 192 15.10 -7.62 -2.60
C SER A 192 16.44 -8.18 -2.08
N ALA A 193 16.68 -9.49 -2.13
CA ALA A 193 17.87 -10.13 -1.53
C ALA A 193 19.18 -9.51 -2.05
N ALA A 194 19.38 -9.46 -3.37
CA ALA A 194 20.58 -8.88 -3.97
C ALA A 194 20.77 -7.40 -3.62
N TYR A 195 19.69 -6.62 -3.52
CA TYR A 195 19.77 -5.20 -3.18
C TYR A 195 20.36 -4.97 -1.78
N TYR A 196 19.89 -5.73 -0.79
CA TYR A 196 20.40 -5.61 0.58
C TYR A 196 21.77 -6.27 0.75
N LEU A 197 22.00 -7.45 0.15
CA LEU A 197 23.27 -8.16 0.27
C LEU A 197 24.43 -7.43 -0.46
N ASN A 198 24.16 -6.78 -1.60
CA ASN A 198 25.12 -5.86 -2.24
C ASN A 198 25.27 -4.52 -1.49
N SER A 199 24.39 -4.21 -0.52
CA SER A 199 24.44 -2.99 0.29
C SER A 199 25.09 -3.19 1.67
N LEU A 200 25.58 -4.38 2.02
CA LEU A 200 25.98 -4.72 3.40
C LEU A 200 26.89 -3.66 4.03
N ASP A 201 27.94 -3.24 3.34
CA ASP A 201 28.90 -2.22 3.82
C ASP A 201 28.26 -0.88 4.23
N ARG A 202 27.09 -0.55 3.69
CA ARG A 202 26.27 0.61 4.06
C ARG A 202 25.28 0.27 5.18
N LEU A 203 24.65 -0.90 5.13
CA LEU A 203 23.66 -1.34 6.13
C LEU A 203 24.30 -1.60 7.51
N THR A 204 25.57 -1.99 7.54
CA THR A 204 26.31 -2.34 8.77
C THR A 204 27.00 -1.14 9.43
N GLN A 205 26.81 0.09 8.93
CA GLN A 205 27.33 1.30 9.58
C GLN A 205 26.52 1.62 10.84
N VAL A 206 27.20 2.13 11.87
CA VAL A 206 26.58 2.47 13.16
C VAL A 206 25.55 3.59 13.00
N ASP A 207 25.88 4.58 12.16
CA ASP A 207 25.05 5.72 11.79
C ASP A 207 24.13 5.44 10.58
N TYR A 208 23.94 4.17 10.19
CA TYR A 208 23.03 3.82 9.10
C TYR A 208 21.58 4.28 9.37
N ILE A 209 21.12 5.22 8.55
CA ILE A 209 19.73 5.66 8.43
C ILE A 209 19.15 5.05 7.14
N PRO A 210 18.02 4.33 7.19
CA PRO A 210 17.37 3.82 5.99
C PRO A 210 16.93 4.91 5.01
N THR A 211 17.10 4.63 3.72
CA THR A 211 16.59 5.48 2.63
C THR A 211 15.16 5.09 2.27
N GLN A 212 14.42 5.97 1.59
CA GLN A 212 13.08 5.63 1.08
C GLN A 212 13.12 4.45 0.09
N GLN A 213 14.26 4.19 -0.58
CA GLN A 213 14.43 3.01 -1.44
C GLN A 213 14.67 1.72 -0.64
N ASP A 214 15.33 1.79 0.52
CA ASP A 214 15.37 0.66 1.47
C ASP A 214 13.95 0.37 1.99
N VAL A 215 13.18 1.41 2.36
CA VAL A 215 11.78 1.30 2.82
C VAL A 215 10.90 0.68 1.74
N LEU A 216 10.99 1.13 0.48
CA LEU A 216 10.27 0.55 -0.66
C LEU A 216 10.50 -0.95 -0.80
N ARG A 217 11.77 -1.36 -0.67
CA ARG A 217 12.21 -2.76 -0.86
C ARG A 217 11.98 -3.66 0.36
N THR A 218 11.54 -3.13 1.51
CA THR A 218 11.19 -3.98 2.66
C THR A 218 9.97 -4.84 2.39
N ARG A 219 10.06 -6.08 2.85
CA ARG A 219 9.07 -7.13 2.75
C ARG A 219 8.49 -7.42 4.13
N VAL A 220 7.26 -6.98 4.34
CA VAL A 220 6.41 -7.39 5.46
C VAL A 220 5.26 -8.22 4.88
N LYS A 221 4.88 -9.32 5.52
CA LYS A 221 3.71 -10.11 5.10
C LYS A 221 2.43 -9.38 5.51
N THR A 222 1.82 -8.66 4.58
CA THR A 222 0.54 -7.98 4.77
C THR A 222 -0.54 -8.99 5.17
N THR A 223 -1.12 -8.82 6.36
CA THR A 223 -2.24 -9.62 6.86
C THR A 223 -3.43 -8.72 7.16
N GLY A 224 -4.64 -9.22 6.88
CA GLY A 224 -5.86 -8.42 7.00
C GLY A 224 -6.04 -7.42 5.86
N VAL A 225 -6.42 -6.20 6.25
CA VAL A 225 -6.78 -5.07 5.37
C VAL A 225 -6.07 -3.84 5.93
N VAL A 226 -5.39 -3.08 5.08
CA VAL A 226 -4.76 -1.81 5.43
C VAL A 226 -5.36 -0.73 4.55
N GLU A 227 -5.94 0.30 5.17
CA GLU A 227 -6.42 1.47 4.44
C GLU A 227 -5.42 2.63 4.56
N THR A 228 -5.29 3.42 3.50
CA THR A 228 -4.42 4.61 3.49
C THR A 228 -5.07 5.69 2.63
N ALA A 229 -5.32 6.85 3.21
CA ALA A 229 -5.95 7.98 2.52
C ALA A 229 -4.91 9.05 2.17
N PHE A 230 -5.05 9.65 0.99
CA PHE A 230 -4.25 10.79 0.53
C PHE A 230 -5.11 11.76 -0.29
N THR A 231 -4.60 12.97 -0.52
CA THR A 231 -5.30 14.01 -1.30
C THR A 231 -4.41 14.48 -2.44
N LEU A 232 -4.94 14.51 -3.66
CA LEU A 232 -4.24 14.91 -4.88
C LEU A 232 -5.14 15.79 -5.73
N LYS A 233 -4.66 16.96 -6.17
CA LYS A 233 -5.45 17.95 -6.95
C LYS A 233 -6.80 18.28 -6.28
N ASN A 234 -6.82 18.37 -4.94
CA ASN A 234 -8.01 18.50 -4.07
C ASN A 234 -9.02 17.33 -4.10
N HIS A 235 -8.77 16.27 -4.87
CA HIS A 235 -9.54 15.02 -4.83
C HIS A 235 -8.98 14.08 -3.76
N ARG A 236 -9.86 13.40 -3.02
CA ARG A 236 -9.45 12.49 -1.95
C ARG A 236 -9.46 11.04 -2.45
N PHE A 237 -8.39 10.30 -2.19
CA PHE A 237 -8.25 8.90 -2.57
C PHE A 237 -8.08 8.03 -1.32
N ARG A 238 -8.79 6.90 -1.28
CA ARG A 238 -8.65 5.86 -0.25
C ARG A 238 -8.11 4.59 -0.89
N ILE A 239 -6.85 4.28 -0.61
CA ILE A 239 -6.21 3.02 -0.97
C ILE A 239 -6.66 1.95 0.04
N VAL A 240 -6.95 0.74 -0.46
CA VAL A 240 -7.17 -0.45 0.36
C VAL A 240 -6.24 -1.56 -0.14
N ASP A 241 -5.21 -1.91 0.65
CA ASP A 241 -4.34 -3.06 0.41
C ASP A 241 -4.79 -4.26 1.25
N VAL A 242 -4.67 -5.45 0.68
CA VAL A 242 -5.15 -6.71 1.27
C VAL A 242 -4.15 -7.82 1.02
N GLY A 243 -4.01 -8.72 2.00
CA GLY A 243 -3.09 -9.86 1.90
C GLY A 243 -3.33 -10.71 0.63
N GLY A 244 -2.29 -10.93 -0.17
CA GLY A 244 -2.39 -11.61 -1.48
C GLY A 244 -2.37 -13.14 -1.45
N GLN A 245 -1.87 -13.71 -0.34
CA GLN A 245 -1.71 -15.16 -0.15
C GLN A 245 -3.07 -15.87 -0.08
N ARG A 246 -3.14 -17.15 -0.47
CA ARG A 246 -4.40 -17.92 -0.58
C ARG A 246 -5.24 -17.91 0.72
N SER A 247 -4.60 -17.84 1.90
CA SER A 247 -5.28 -17.73 3.20
C SER A 247 -6.04 -16.42 3.41
N GLU A 248 -5.52 -15.31 2.87
CA GLU A 248 -6.00 -13.95 3.13
C GLU A 248 -7.16 -13.56 2.20
N ARG A 249 -7.28 -14.19 1.03
CA ARG A 249 -8.29 -13.84 0.00
C ARG A 249 -9.74 -13.95 0.49
N LYS A 250 -10.00 -14.77 1.52
CA LYS A 250 -11.32 -14.86 2.19
C LYS A 250 -11.75 -13.54 2.87
N LYS A 251 -10.80 -12.63 3.16
CA LYS A 251 -11.05 -11.33 3.80
C LYS A 251 -11.45 -10.25 2.77
N TRP A 252 -11.03 -10.41 1.51
CA TRP A 252 -11.17 -9.42 0.44
C TRP A 252 -12.60 -8.92 0.23
N ILE A 253 -13.60 -9.81 0.33
CA ILE A 253 -15.02 -9.49 0.11
C ILE A 253 -15.53 -8.33 0.99
N ARG A 254 -14.92 -8.10 2.16
CA ARG A 254 -15.25 -7.00 3.09
C ARG A 254 -14.88 -5.62 2.54
N CYS A 255 -14.07 -5.57 1.47
CA CYS A 255 -13.55 -4.34 0.88
C CYS A 255 -14.23 -3.99 -0.45
N PHE A 256 -15.12 -4.85 -0.96
CA PHE A 256 -15.62 -4.79 -2.36
C PHE A 256 -16.74 -3.78 -2.59
N GLU A 257 -17.39 -3.28 -1.55
CA GLU A 257 -18.44 -2.26 -1.64
C GLU A 257 -17.86 -0.89 -2.04
N ASP A 258 -18.58 -0.14 -2.87
CA ASP A 258 -18.26 1.24 -3.31
C ASP A 258 -16.83 1.48 -3.82
N VAL A 259 -16.25 0.49 -4.52
CA VAL A 259 -14.92 0.59 -5.15
C VAL A 259 -15.00 1.36 -6.47
N THR A 260 -14.31 2.50 -6.56
CA THR A 260 -14.22 3.32 -7.79
C THR A 260 -13.36 2.63 -8.85
N ALA A 261 -12.22 2.07 -8.46
CA ALA A 261 -11.36 1.31 -9.35
C ALA A 261 -10.59 0.20 -8.62
N VAL A 262 -10.35 -0.90 -9.34
CA VAL A 262 -9.49 -2.00 -8.90
C VAL A 262 -8.13 -1.86 -9.58
N ILE A 263 -7.06 -1.87 -8.80
CA ILE A 263 -5.68 -1.98 -9.29
C ILE A 263 -5.23 -3.42 -9.04
N PHE A 264 -5.26 -4.26 -10.08
CA PHE A 264 -4.75 -5.62 -10.00
C PHE A 264 -3.25 -5.62 -10.30
N VAL A 265 -2.43 -6.10 -9.37
CA VAL A 265 -0.97 -6.18 -9.51
C VAL A 265 -0.55 -7.63 -9.72
N SER A 266 0.01 -7.92 -10.89
CA SER A 266 0.72 -9.15 -11.22
C SER A 266 2.23 -8.89 -11.32
N ALA A 267 3.05 -9.90 -11.02
CA ALA A 267 4.50 -9.80 -11.08
C ALA A 267 5.04 -10.58 -12.29
N LEU A 268 5.58 -9.85 -13.27
CA LEU A 268 6.10 -10.41 -14.51
C LEU A 268 7.19 -11.47 -14.27
N ASN A 269 8.10 -11.23 -13.33
CA ASN A 269 9.22 -12.14 -13.05
C ASN A 269 8.83 -13.48 -12.39
N GLU A 270 7.56 -13.71 -12.06
CA GLU A 270 7.10 -14.94 -11.39
C GLU A 270 6.66 -16.04 -12.39
N TYR A 271 6.94 -15.84 -13.69
CA TYR A 271 6.57 -16.76 -14.78
C TYR A 271 7.24 -18.15 -14.71
N ASP A 272 8.41 -18.27 -14.08
CA ASP A 272 9.14 -19.54 -13.90
C ASP A 272 9.06 -20.13 -12.48
N LEU A 273 8.26 -19.51 -11.60
CA LEU A 273 8.13 -19.89 -10.19
C LEU A 273 6.85 -20.69 -9.92
N VAL A 274 6.88 -21.46 -8.83
CA VAL A 274 5.70 -22.12 -8.23
C VAL A 274 5.25 -21.42 -6.95
N LEU A 275 4.00 -21.62 -6.52
CA LEU A 275 3.46 -21.03 -5.30
C LEU A 275 4.13 -21.61 -4.05
N ALA A 276 4.44 -20.77 -3.07
CA ALA A 276 4.95 -21.22 -1.78
C ALA A 276 3.91 -22.05 -0.99
N GLU A 277 2.62 -21.82 -1.25
CA GLU A 277 1.53 -22.65 -0.71
C GLU A 277 1.29 -23.96 -1.50
N ASP A 278 1.85 -24.11 -2.71
CA ASP A 278 1.48 -25.17 -3.65
C ASP A 278 2.53 -25.32 -4.78
N ASN A 279 3.52 -26.19 -4.57
CA ASN A 279 4.61 -26.42 -5.53
C ASN A 279 4.17 -27.03 -6.87
N SER A 280 2.89 -27.40 -7.04
CA SER A 280 2.35 -27.89 -8.32
C SER A 280 1.83 -26.79 -9.25
N VAL A 281 1.61 -25.58 -8.71
CA VAL A 281 0.97 -24.47 -9.43
C VAL A 281 1.97 -23.36 -9.74
N ASN A 282 2.15 -23.08 -11.03
CA ASN A 282 2.92 -21.93 -11.52
C ASN A 282 2.26 -20.61 -11.09
N ARG A 283 3.07 -19.65 -10.62
CA ARG A 283 2.57 -18.40 -10.03
C ARG A 283 1.90 -17.46 -11.03
N MET A 284 2.43 -17.35 -12.25
CA MET A 284 1.82 -16.51 -13.28
C MET A 284 0.47 -17.09 -13.73
N HIS A 285 0.37 -18.42 -13.85
CA HIS A 285 -0.90 -19.08 -14.13
C HIS A 285 -1.95 -18.84 -13.02
N GLU A 286 -1.58 -18.95 -11.73
CA GLU A 286 -2.44 -18.55 -10.61
C GLU A 286 -2.85 -17.07 -10.73
N SER A 287 -1.93 -16.16 -11.08
CA SER A 287 -2.20 -14.73 -11.23
C SER A 287 -3.22 -14.44 -12.34
N ILE A 288 -3.12 -15.11 -13.49
CA ILE A 288 -4.06 -14.98 -14.62
C ILE A 288 -5.46 -15.50 -14.23
N GLN A 289 -5.57 -16.66 -13.59
CA GLN A 289 -6.87 -17.20 -13.14
C GLN A 289 -7.48 -16.36 -11.99
N LEU A 290 -6.64 -15.77 -11.14
CA LEU A 290 -7.06 -14.84 -10.10
C LEU A 290 -7.58 -13.53 -10.72
N PHE A 291 -6.90 -12.97 -11.72
CA PHE A 291 -7.38 -11.80 -12.46
C PHE A 291 -8.73 -12.06 -13.12
N LYS A 292 -8.87 -13.20 -13.84
CA LYS A 292 -10.14 -13.64 -14.44
C LYS A 292 -11.31 -13.67 -13.44
N SER A 293 -11.02 -14.06 -12.21
CA SER A 293 -12.00 -14.14 -11.11
C SER A 293 -12.34 -12.79 -10.48
N ILE A 294 -11.53 -11.76 -10.75
CA ILE A 294 -11.70 -10.37 -10.28
C ILE A 294 -12.30 -9.49 -11.37
N CYS A 295 -11.75 -9.45 -12.59
CA CYS A 295 -12.26 -8.56 -13.65
C CYS A 295 -13.72 -8.86 -14.03
N ASN A 296 -14.12 -10.13 -13.99
CA ASN A 296 -15.49 -10.58 -14.26
C ASN A 296 -16.40 -10.64 -13.02
N ASN A 297 -15.96 -10.10 -11.87
CA ASN A 297 -16.71 -10.20 -10.62
C ASN A 297 -17.89 -9.22 -10.57
N ARG A 298 -19.06 -9.67 -10.14
CA ARG A 298 -20.28 -8.83 -10.04
C ARG A 298 -20.08 -7.57 -9.21
N PHE A 299 -19.26 -7.60 -8.15
CA PHE A 299 -19.00 -6.44 -7.31
C PHE A 299 -18.19 -5.34 -8.04
N PHE A 300 -17.48 -5.68 -9.11
CA PHE A 300 -16.70 -4.74 -9.91
C PHE A 300 -17.37 -4.42 -11.26
N GLN A 301 -18.67 -4.72 -11.40
CA GLN A 301 -19.47 -4.35 -12.58
C GLN A 301 -19.53 -2.84 -12.83
N HIS A 302 -19.22 -1.99 -11.86
CA HIS A 302 -19.18 -0.52 -12.01
C HIS A 302 -17.79 0.10 -11.77
N ALA A 303 -16.81 -0.67 -11.32
CA ALA A 303 -15.45 -0.18 -11.09
C ALA A 303 -14.66 -0.05 -12.41
N GLY A 304 -13.71 0.89 -12.42
CA GLY A 304 -12.57 0.87 -13.36
C GLY A 304 -11.64 -0.31 -13.08
N MET A 305 -10.90 -0.77 -14.08
CA MET A 305 -9.97 -1.91 -13.95
C MET A 305 -8.61 -1.52 -14.51
N ILE A 306 -7.60 -1.55 -13.65
CA ILE A 306 -6.21 -1.22 -13.97
C ILE A 306 -5.37 -2.47 -13.72
N LEU A 307 -4.54 -2.85 -14.67
CA LEU A 307 -3.63 -3.99 -14.57
C LEU A 307 -2.19 -3.49 -14.52
N PHE A 308 -1.50 -3.77 -13.41
CA PHE A 308 -0.07 -3.58 -13.28
C PHE A 308 0.66 -4.88 -13.58
N LEU A 309 1.42 -4.88 -14.66
CA LEU A 309 2.43 -5.88 -14.98
C LEU A 309 3.76 -5.39 -14.39
N ASN A 310 3.95 -5.69 -13.11
CA ASN A 310 5.01 -5.17 -12.25
C ASN A 310 6.29 -6.03 -12.33
N LYS A 311 7.41 -5.53 -11.78
CA LYS A 311 8.73 -6.15 -11.78
C LYS A 311 9.30 -6.36 -13.20
N LYS A 312 9.05 -5.39 -14.10
CA LYS A 312 9.53 -5.39 -15.51
C LYS A 312 11.05 -5.53 -15.63
N ASP A 313 11.77 -4.98 -14.66
CA ASP A 313 13.22 -5.05 -14.45
C ASP A 313 13.68 -6.50 -14.23
N LEU A 314 13.16 -7.16 -13.19
CA LEU A 314 13.51 -8.54 -12.86
C LEU A 314 13.06 -9.54 -13.94
N PHE A 315 12.02 -9.21 -14.72
CA PHE A 315 11.60 -9.98 -15.89
C PHE A 315 12.62 -9.90 -17.04
N ALA A 316 13.11 -8.69 -17.37
CA ALA A 316 14.11 -8.46 -18.41
C ALA A 316 15.50 -9.08 -18.10
N GLU A 317 15.84 -9.20 -16.81
CA GLU A 317 17.03 -9.95 -16.37
C GLU A 317 16.82 -11.46 -16.50
N LYS A 318 15.70 -11.97 -15.99
CA LYS A 318 15.40 -13.42 -15.89
C LYS A 318 15.23 -14.10 -17.26
N LEU A 319 14.66 -13.41 -18.24
CA LEU A 319 14.50 -13.93 -19.61
C LEU A 319 15.83 -14.35 -20.26
N ARG A 320 16.98 -13.83 -19.80
CA ARG A 320 18.32 -14.16 -20.32
C ARG A 320 18.75 -15.60 -20.04
N PHE A 321 18.15 -16.26 -19.04
CA PHE A 321 18.52 -17.60 -18.58
C PHE A 321 17.32 -18.52 -18.24
N SER A 322 16.10 -18.00 -18.28
CA SER A 322 14.86 -18.75 -18.02
C SER A 322 13.88 -18.51 -19.18
N PRO A 323 13.90 -19.32 -20.26
CA PRO A 323 13.08 -19.04 -21.45
C PRO A 323 11.58 -19.20 -21.19
N ILE A 324 10.75 -18.22 -21.59
CA ILE A 324 9.32 -18.22 -21.26
C ILE A 324 8.55 -19.41 -21.87
N GLY A 325 8.90 -19.84 -23.09
CA GLY A 325 8.28 -21.00 -23.76
C GLY A 325 8.51 -22.34 -23.06
N THR A 326 9.42 -22.42 -22.07
CA THR A 326 9.55 -23.59 -21.19
C THR A 326 8.39 -23.70 -20.20
N TYR A 327 7.69 -22.59 -19.90
CA TYR A 327 6.63 -22.50 -18.90
C TYR A 327 5.24 -22.25 -19.50
N PHE A 328 5.17 -21.83 -20.77
CA PHE A 328 3.94 -21.56 -21.51
C PHE A 328 3.97 -22.32 -22.84
N SER A 329 3.28 -23.47 -22.91
CA SER A 329 3.35 -24.39 -24.05
C SER A 329 2.60 -23.92 -25.30
N ASP A 330 1.74 -22.89 -25.17
CA ASP A 330 1.11 -22.17 -26.28
C ASP A 330 1.96 -20.99 -26.79
N TYR A 331 3.04 -20.62 -26.09
CA TYR A 331 3.93 -19.55 -26.54
C TYR A 331 4.89 -20.02 -27.64
N ASN A 332 4.63 -19.55 -28.86
CA ASN A 332 5.41 -19.87 -30.06
C ASN A 332 6.30 -18.69 -30.53
N GLY A 333 6.46 -17.64 -29.71
CA GLY A 333 7.21 -16.43 -30.06
C GLY A 333 8.71 -16.51 -29.72
N PRO A 334 9.52 -15.53 -30.17
CA PRO A 334 10.93 -15.41 -29.77
C PRO A 334 11.08 -15.15 -28.26
N ASN A 335 12.17 -15.62 -27.64
CA ASN A 335 12.48 -15.30 -26.24
C ASN A 335 13.13 -13.90 -26.09
N THR A 336 12.44 -12.87 -26.61
CA THR A 336 12.77 -11.44 -26.47
C THR A 336 11.86 -10.81 -25.41
N TYR A 337 12.29 -9.69 -24.81
CA TYR A 337 11.51 -9.01 -23.78
C TYR A 337 10.13 -8.58 -24.30
N GLU A 338 10.10 -8.00 -25.50
CA GLU A 338 8.92 -7.41 -26.13
C GLU A 338 7.85 -8.46 -26.45
N CYS A 339 8.25 -9.57 -27.10
CA CYS A 339 7.32 -10.64 -27.47
C CYS A 339 6.82 -11.41 -26.23
N SER A 340 7.70 -11.65 -25.25
CA SER A 340 7.34 -12.33 -23.99
C SER A 340 6.39 -11.47 -23.14
N LEU A 341 6.63 -10.16 -23.10
CA LEU A 341 5.78 -9.18 -22.40
C LEU A 341 4.40 -9.06 -23.06
N HIS A 342 4.36 -8.89 -24.39
CA HIS A 342 3.12 -8.81 -25.16
C HIS A 342 2.27 -10.06 -24.96
N TYR A 343 2.88 -11.26 -25.00
CA TYR A 343 2.16 -12.50 -24.76
C TYR A 343 1.56 -12.56 -23.34
N ILE A 344 2.31 -12.21 -22.29
CA ILE A 344 1.75 -12.19 -20.93
C ILE A 344 0.59 -11.19 -20.83
N GLN A 345 0.75 -9.99 -21.39
CA GLN A 345 -0.31 -8.98 -21.45
C GLN A 345 -1.57 -9.51 -22.15
N GLU A 346 -1.42 -10.10 -23.33
CA GLU A 346 -2.51 -10.69 -24.12
C GLU A 346 -3.23 -11.82 -23.34
N GLN A 347 -2.50 -12.62 -22.54
CA GLN A 347 -3.11 -13.64 -21.67
C GLN A 347 -3.94 -13.05 -20.53
N PHE A 348 -3.60 -11.87 -19.99
CA PHE A 348 -4.47 -11.17 -19.04
C PHE A 348 -5.68 -10.52 -19.74
N GLU A 349 -5.48 -9.84 -20.87
CA GLU A 349 -6.53 -9.19 -21.65
C GLU A 349 -7.62 -10.19 -22.09
N LYS A 350 -7.21 -11.38 -22.56
CA LYS A 350 -8.12 -12.51 -22.90
C LYS A 350 -9.04 -12.94 -21.75
N MET A 351 -8.71 -12.65 -20.50
CA MET A 351 -9.54 -12.99 -19.34
C MET A 351 -10.66 -11.99 -19.07
N ASP A 352 -10.59 -10.76 -19.59
CA ASP A 352 -11.64 -9.77 -19.42
C ASP A 352 -12.79 -10.01 -20.42
N LEU A 353 -13.93 -10.48 -19.91
CA LEU A 353 -15.10 -10.78 -20.74
C LEU A 353 -16.05 -9.57 -20.86
N ARG A 354 -15.71 -8.43 -20.25
CA ARG A 354 -16.54 -7.22 -20.27
C ARG A 354 -16.51 -6.53 -21.64
N GLU A 355 -15.34 -6.53 -22.30
CA GLU A 355 -15.11 -6.02 -23.66
C GLU A 355 -16.16 -6.53 -24.68
N LYS A 356 -16.52 -7.82 -24.58
CA LYS A 356 -17.39 -8.53 -25.54
C LYS A 356 -18.87 -8.17 -25.44
N ASN A 357 -19.25 -7.33 -24.47
CA ASN A 357 -20.63 -6.93 -24.20
C ASN A 357 -20.86 -5.45 -24.56
N HIS A 358 -20.85 -5.16 -25.87
CA HIS A 358 -20.82 -3.87 -26.59
C HIS A 358 -21.73 -2.68 -26.16
N SER A 359 -22.38 -2.70 -25.00
CA SER A 359 -23.20 -1.57 -24.51
C SER A 359 -22.38 -0.40 -23.93
N HIS A 360 -21.26 -0.68 -23.27
CA HIS A 360 -20.38 0.31 -22.66
C HIS A 360 -18.94 -0.21 -22.75
N GLN A 361 -18.15 0.36 -23.65
CA GLN A 361 -16.71 0.08 -23.70
C GLN A 361 -16.07 0.57 -22.39
N ARG A 362 -15.44 -0.36 -21.66
CA ARG A 362 -14.59 -0.04 -20.51
C ARG A 362 -13.25 -0.72 -20.71
N ASP A 363 -12.27 0.08 -21.07
CA ASP A 363 -10.94 -0.41 -21.39
C ASP A 363 -10.26 -0.97 -20.14
N LEU A 364 -9.42 -1.98 -20.35
CA LEU A 364 -8.52 -2.53 -19.34
C LEU A 364 -7.22 -1.72 -19.38
N TYR A 365 -6.96 -0.92 -18.35
CA TYR A 365 -5.82 -0.02 -18.33
C TYR A 365 -4.54 -0.76 -17.90
N VAL A 366 -3.82 -1.31 -18.88
CA VAL A 366 -2.56 -2.05 -18.66
C VAL A 366 -1.38 -1.08 -18.55
N HIS A 367 -0.62 -1.18 -17.46
CA HIS A 367 0.65 -0.46 -17.27
C HIS A 367 1.79 -1.43 -16.92
N ILE A 368 2.93 -1.25 -17.59
CA ILE A 368 4.14 -2.04 -17.38
C ILE A 368 5.04 -1.32 -16.36
N THR A 369 5.10 -1.84 -15.14
CA THR A 369 5.62 -1.10 -13.97
C THR A 369 6.88 -1.72 -13.36
N CYS A 370 7.66 -0.89 -12.69
CA CYS A 370 8.53 -1.33 -11.60
C CYS A 370 8.15 -0.51 -10.36
N ALA A 371 7.55 -1.14 -9.36
CA ALA A 371 7.13 -0.45 -8.15
C ALA A 371 8.30 0.09 -7.30
N THR A 372 9.57 -0.20 -7.64
CA THR A 372 10.76 0.40 -6.98
C THR A 372 11.41 1.53 -7.78
N ASP A 373 10.78 1.94 -8.89
CA ASP A 373 11.15 3.08 -9.73
C ASP A 373 10.11 4.20 -9.51
N THR A 374 10.46 5.20 -8.71
CA THR A 374 9.55 6.30 -8.36
C THR A 374 9.24 7.19 -9.57
N GLU A 375 10.16 7.36 -10.53
CA GLU A 375 9.92 8.18 -11.72
C GLU A 375 8.87 7.55 -12.63
N THR A 376 9.02 6.27 -13.01
CA THR A 376 7.97 5.54 -13.76
C THR A 376 6.63 5.60 -13.01
N MET A 377 6.63 5.39 -11.68
CA MET A 377 5.39 5.33 -10.91
C MET A 377 4.67 6.69 -10.79
N GLN A 378 5.40 7.82 -10.81
CA GLN A 378 4.79 9.16 -10.86
C GLN A 378 3.91 9.34 -12.11
N PHE A 379 4.43 9.01 -13.30
CA PHE A 379 3.67 9.12 -14.55
C PHE A 379 2.47 8.15 -14.59
N VAL A 380 2.66 6.92 -14.11
CA VAL A 380 1.59 5.90 -14.05
C VAL A 380 0.46 6.35 -13.12
N PHE A 381 0.76 6.85 -11.92
CA PHE A 381 -0.29 7.33 -11.02
C PHE A 381 -0.94 8.62 -11.49
N ALA A 382 -0.21 9.54 -12.13
CA ALA A 382 -0.82 10.73 -12.73
C ALA A 382 -1.88 10.37 -13.78
N ALA A 383 -1.55 9.44 -14.69
CA ALA A 383 -2.49 8.94 -15.70
C ALA A 383 -3.74 8.29 -15.07
N ILE A 384 -3.55 7.45 -14.03
CA ILE A 384 -4.64 6.80 -13.29
C ILE A 384 -5.53 7.83 -12.59
N SER A 385 -4.94 8.82 -11.93
CA SER A 385 -5.71 9.87 -11.24
C SER A 385 -6.54 10.69 -12.22
N ASP A 386 -5.97 11.09 -13.36
CA ASP A 386 -6.69 11.86 -14.37
C ASP A 386 -7.79 11.03 -15.06
N MET A 387 -7.56 9.73 -15.30
CA MET A 387 -8.58 8.78 -15.76
C MET A 387 -9.75 8.65 -14.77
N ILE A 388 -9.47 8.48 -13.47
CA ILE A 388 -10.51 8.37 -12.42
C ILE A 388 -11.31 9.68 -12.33
N ILE A 389 -10.63 10.82 -12.34
CA ILE A 389 -11.25 12.14 -12.26
C ILE A 389 -12.15 12.40 -13.48
N GLN A 390 -11.69 12.07 -14.70
CA GLN A 390 -12.52 12.17 -15.92
C GLN A 390 -13.74 11.24 -15.87
N SER A 391 -13.57 9.98 -15.45
CA SER A 391 -14.68 9.03 -15.29
C SER A 391 -15.74 9.54 -14.29
N ASN A 392 -15.29 10.08 -13.15
CA ASN A 392 -16.17 10.70 -12.16
C ASN A 392 -16.94 11.91 -12.74
N PHE A 393 -16.30 12.76 -13.56
CA PHE A 393 -16.99 13.89 -14.22
C PHE A 393 -18.04 13.45 -15.25
N MET A 394 -17.80 12.39 -16.03
CA MET A 394 -18.82 11.83 -16.93
C MET A 394 -19.98 11.22 -16.13
N HIS A 395 -19.70 10.47 -15.07
CA HIS A 395 -20.75 9.93 -14.19
C HIS A 395 -21.54 11.00 -13.42
N ALA A 396 -20.98 12.20 -13.24
CA ALA A 396 -21.68 13.35 -12.68
C ALA A 396 -22.54 14.13 -13.71
N GLY A 397 -22.51 13.78 -15.00
CA GLY A 397 -23.27 14.46 -16.05
C GLY A 397 -22.78 15.88 -16.34
N ILE A 398 -21.47 16.12 -16.22
CA ILE A 398 -20.83 17.44 -16.41
C ILE A 398 -20.29 17.62 -17.85
N PHE A 399 -20.39 16.58 -18.69
CA PHE A 399 -20.10 16.57 -20.13
C PHE A 399 -21.21 15.83 -20.88
#